data_AF-A0A959EIZ8-F1
#
_entry.id   AF-A0A959EIZ8-F1
#
_cell.length_a   1.000
_cell.length_b   1.000
_cell.length_c   1.000
_cell.angle_alpha   90.00
_cell.angle_beta   90.00
_cell.angle_gamma   90.00
#
_symmetry.space_group_name_H-M   'P 1'
#
loop_
_entity.id
_entity.type
_entity.pdbx_description
1 polymer ?
#
loop_
_entity_poly.entity_id
_entity_poly.type
_entity_poly.pdbx_seq_one_letter_code
_entity_poly.pdbx_strand_id
1 'polypeptide(L)' 'MSELNQYSKRITQDDTLPGAQAMLYGVGLTEEDMKKAQVGIVSTGWEGNTCNMHLNGLANQVKQGVADAGLIG' A
#
# COMPACT_ATOMS: atom_id res chain seq x y z
N MET A 1 -6.74 12.60 17.28
CA MET A 1 -5.61 11.93 16.58
C MET A 1 -5.50 12.55 15.19
N SER A 2 -4.30 12.72 14.66
CA SER A 2 -4.12 13.19 13.28
C SER A 2 -4.60 12.12 12.30
N GLU A 3 -5.25 12.54 11.22
CA GLU A 3 -5.61 11.66 10.12
C GLU A 3 -4.35 11.10 9.44
N LEU A 4 -4.29 9.78 9.24
CA LEU A 4 -3.06 9.09 8.78
C LEU A 4 -2.93 9.06 7.25
N ASN A 5 -4.02 9.15 6.50
CA ASN A 5 -4.06 8.98 5.04
C ASN A 5 -3.91 10.32 4.29
N GLN A 6 -3.09 11.25 4.80
CA GLN A 6 -2.93 12.62 4.30
C GLN A 6 -2.75 12.73 2.78
N TYR A 7 -2.04 11.77 2.18
CA TYR A 7 -1.77 11.72 0.74
C TYR A 7 -2.75 10.83 -0.01
N SER A 8 -2.98 9.59 0.45
CA SER A 8 -3.85 8.64 -0.26
C SER A 8 -5.30 9.10 -0.34
N LYS A 9 -5.81 9.88 0.63
CA LYS A 9 -7.16 10.45 0.59
C LYS A 9 -7.44 11.28 -0.66
N ARG A 10 -6.41 11.87 -1.27
CA ARG A 10 -6.55 12.64 -2.52
C ARG A 10 -7.08 11.78 -3.66
N ILE A 11 -6.79 10.48 -3.67
CA ILE A 11 -7.23 9.57 -4.73
C ILE A 11 -8.28 8.56 -4.25
N THR A 12 -8.45 8.39 -2.94
CA THR A 12 -9.44 7.46 -2.37
C THR A 12 -10.74 8.11 -1.91
N GLN A 13 -10.76 9.45 -1.74
CA GLN A 13 -11.91 10.19 -1.18
C GLN A 13 -12.31 11.42 -2.01
N ASP A 14 -11.63 11.69 -3.12
CA ASP A 14 -12.01 12.77 -4.05
C ASP A 14 -12.97 12.22 -5.11
N ASP A 15 -14.25 12.62 -5.02
CA ASP A 15 -15.32 12.21 -5.93
C ASP A 15 -15.08 12.63 -7.38
N THR A 16 -14.17 13.58 -7.63
CA THR A 16 -13.78 14.00 -8.99
C THR A 16 -12.78 13.05 -9.65
N LEU A 17 -12.25 12.06 -8.91
CA LEU A 17 -11.28 11.08 -9.39
C LEU A 17 -11.80 9.63 -9.39
N PRO A 18 -12.97 9.33 -9.99
CA PRO A 18 -13.56 7.99 -9.96
C PRO A 18 -12.69 6.95 -10.68
N GLY A 19 -11.89 7.36 -11.68
CA GLY A 19 -10.96 6.46 -12.36
C GLY A 19 -9.85 5.94 -11.45
N ALA A 20 -9.33 6.77 -10.55
CA ALA A 20 -8.31 6.35 -9.58
C ALA A 20 -8.89 5.34 -8.58
N GLN A 21 -10.10 5.62 -8.07
CA GLN A 21 -10.81 4.73 -7.17
C GLN A 21 -11.12 3.38 -7.84
N ALA A 22 -11.56 3.38 -9.11
CA ALA A 22 -11.83 2.16 -9.88
C ALA A 22 -10.60 1.26 -10.01
N MET A 23 -9.41 1.83 -10.25
CA MET A 23 -8.16 1.07 -10.31
C MET A 23 -7.82 0.44 -8.96
N LEU A 24 -8.07 1.16 -7.86
CA LEU A 24 -7.84 0.65 -6.50
C LEU A 24 -8.81 -0.48 -6.13
N TYR A 25 -10.08 -0.39 -6.54
CA TYR A 25 -11.02 -1.52 -6.45
C TYR A 25 -10.54 -2.71 -7.29
N GLY A 26 -10.02 -2.45 -8.50
CA GLY A 26 -9.53 -3.49 -9.41
C GLY A 26 -8.36 -4.31 -8.84
N VAL A 27 -7.52 -3.72 -7.98
CA VAL A 27 -6.45 -4.45 -7.27
C VAL A 27 -6.90 -5.07 -5.94
N GLY A 28 -8.18 -4.93 -5.59
CA GLY A 28 -8.82 -5.64 -4.47
C GLY A 28 -9.07 -4.81 -3.21
N LEU A 29 -8.92 -3.48 -3.22
CA LEU A 29 -9.29 -2.66 -2.07
C LEU A 29 -10.81 -2.62 -1.90
N THR A 30 -11.27 -2.66 -0.65
CA THR A 30 -12.67 -2.44 -0.29
C THR A 30 -12.96 -0.97 0.03
N GLU A 31 -14.23 -0.60 0.17
CA GLU A 31 -14.63 0.74 0.66
C GLU A 31 -14.02 1.08 2.04
N GLU A 32 -13.83 0.08 2.90
CA GLU A 32 -13.18 0.27 4.19
C GLU A 32 -11.68 0.59 4.00
N ASP A 33 -11.02 -0.10 3.07
CA ASP A 33 -9.60 0.10 2.79
C ASP A 33 -9.30 1.46 2.17
N MET A 34 -10.24 2.05 1.43
CA MET A 34 -10.13 3.42 0.90
C MET A 34 -9.94 4.48 2.01
N LYS A 35 -10.30 4.16 3.25
CA LYS A 35 -10.14 5.04 4.43
C LYS A 35 -8.81 4.84 5.15
N LYS A 36 -8.07 3.76 4.86
CA LYS A 36 -6.79 3.44 5.48
C LYS A 36 -5.65 4.22 4.82
N ALA A 37 -4.56 4.46 5.56
CA ALA A 37 -3.35 4.99 4.95
C ALA A 37 -2.69 3.92 4.07
N GLN A 38 -2.20 4.34 2.90
CA GLN A 38 -1.50 3.47 1.96
C GLN A 38 0.01 3.65 2.10
N VAL A 39 0.73 2.55 2.27
CA VAL A 39 2.19 2.49 2.47
C VAL A 39 2.82 1.81 1.26
N GLY A 40 3.64 2.55 0.50
CA GLY A 40 4.39 1.97 -0.60
C GLY A 40 5.58 1.16 -0.10
N ILE A 41 5.59 -0.15 -0.32
CA ILE A 41 6.70 -1.04 0.04
C ILE A 41 7.59 -1.26 -1.18
N VAL A 42 8.75 -0.59 -1.21
CA VAL A 42 9.68 -0.63 -2.34
C VAL A 42 10.83 -1.60 -2.03
N SER A 43 10.74 -2.81 -2.59
CA SER A 43 11.83 -3.79 -2.53
C SER A 43 12.84 -3.54 -3.65
N THR A 44 14.14 -3.57 -3.31
CA THR A 44 15.24 -3.60 -4.28
C THR A 44 15.80 -5.02 -4.46
N GLY A 45 14.96 -6.04 -4.26
CA GLY A 45 15.34 -7.43 -4.36
C GLY A 45 15.71 -7.86 -5.77
N TRP A 46 16.89 -8.46 -5.92
CA TRP A 46 17.43 -8.96 -7.18
C TRP A 46 18.36 -10.14 -6.93
N GLU A 47 18.23 -11.20 -7.73
CA GLU A 47 18.95 -12.47 -7.51
C GLU A 47 20.44 -12.41 -7.91
N GLY A 48 20.85 -11.38 -8.64
CA GLY A 48 22.23 -11.25 -9.15
C GLY A 48 23.27 -10.79 -8.14
N ASN A 49 22.88 -10.49 -6.89
CA ASN A 49 23.83 -10.22 -5.81
C ASN A 49 23.32 -10.73 -4.45
N THR A 50 24.25 -11.04 -3.54
CA THR A 50 23.92 -11.54 -2.21
C THR A 50 23.34 -10.47 -1.29
N CYS A 51 23.67 -9.20 -1.52
CA CYS A 51 23.19 -8.06 -0.75
C CYS A 51 21.67 -7.86 -0.86
N ASN A 52 21.06 -8.23 -1.99
CA ASN A 52 19.67 -7.91 -2.33
C ASN A 52 18.80 -9.14 -2.57
N MET A 53 19.37 -10.33 -2.81
CA MET A 53 18.58 -11.53 -3.18
C MET A 53 17.49 -11.92 -2.17
N HIS A 54 17.59 -11.49 -0.91
CA HIS A 54 16.65 -11.82 0.16
C HIS A 54 15.58 -10.74 0.41
N LEU A 55 15.67 -9.57 -0.22
CA LEU A 55 14.83 -8.41 0.13
C LEU A 55 13.35 -8.58 -0.25
N ASN A 56 13.03 -9.39 -1.28
CA ASN A 56 11.63 -9.68 -1.63
C ASN A 56 10.92 -10.49 -0.53
N GLY A 57 11.64 -11.38 0.15
CA GLY A 57 11.12 -12.09 1.32
C GLY A 57 10.85 -11.13 2.49
N LEU A 58 11.75 -10.19 2.73
CA LEU A 58 11.56 -9.15 3.75
C LEU A 58 10.37 -8.24 3.40
N ALA A 59 10.20 -7.86 2.13
CA ALA A 59 9.08 -7.03 1.70
C ALA A 59 7.71 -7.67 2.01
N ASN A 60 7.59 -9.00 1.84
CA ASN A 60 6.37 -9.74 2.21
C ASN A 60 6.11 -9.69 3.73
N GLN A 61 7.15 -9.78 4.56
CA GLN A 61 7.00 -9.64 6.02
C GLN A 61 6.60 -8.22 6.42
N VAL A 62 7.17 -7.20 5.77
CA VAL A 62 6.78 -5.79 5.98
C VAL A 62 5.32 -5.58 5.58
N LYS A 63 4.87 -6.14 4.45
CA LYS A 63 3.47 -6.08 4.00
C LYS A 63 2.52 -6.65 5.05
N GLN A 64 2.86 -7.79 5.65
CA GLN A 64 2.07 -8.36 6.74
C GLN A 64 2.00 -7.42 7.94
N GLY A 65 3.14 -6.85 8.37
CA GLY A 65 3.17 -5.91 9.50
C GLY A 65 2.36 -4.63 9.25
N VAL A 66 2.33 -4.13 8.01
CA VAL A 66 1.48 -3.00 7.62
C VAL A 66 0.00 -3.36 7.73
N ALA A 67 -0.39 -4.56 7.27
CA ALA A 67 -1.76 -5.05 7.39
C ALA A 67 -2.19 -5.23 8.86
N ASP A 68 -1.32 -5.81 9.69
CA ASP A 68 -1.56 -6.02 11.13
C ASP A 68 -1.73 -4.68 11.88
N ALA A 69 -1.08 -3.61 11.40
CA ALA A 69 -1.25 -2.25 11.91
C ALA A 69 -2.53 -1.55 11.41
N GLY A 70 -3.39 -2.23 10.63
CA GLY A 70 -4.64 -1.69 10.10
C GLY A 70 -4.45 -0.75 8.91
N LEU A 71 -3.36 -0.88 8.16
CA LEU A 71 -3.01 -0.08 6.99
C LEU A 71 -2.98 -0.93 5.70
N ILE A 72 -2.77 -0.30 4.53
CA ILE A 72 -2.64 -0.98 3.24
C ILE A 72 -1.20 -0.91 2.74
N GLY A 73 -0.62 -2.04 2.32
CA GLY A 73 0.76 -2.15 1.79
C GLY A 73 0.94 -3.26 0.76
#